data_AF-A0A821C0A9-F1
#
_entry.id   AF-A0A821C0A9-F1
#
_cell.length_a   1.000
_cell.length_b   1.000
_cell.length_c   1.000
_cell.angle_alpha   90.00
_cell.angle_beta   90.00
_cell.angle_gamma   90.00
#
_symmetry.space_group_name_H-M   'P 1'
#
loop_
_entity.id
_entity.type
_entity.pdbx_description
1 polymer ?
#
loop_
_entity_poly.entity_id
_entity_poly.type
_entity_poly.pdbx_seq_one_letter_code
_entity_poly.pdbx_strand_id
1 'polypeptide(L)' 'MYVADYSNNRVIRFNPGSGISSTGKVVAGFTTGGGSGYSQLSGPTGIYLDLNRT' A
#
# COMPACT_ATOMS: atom_id res chain seq x y z
N MET A 1 7.23 7.14 3.24
CA MET A 1 6.48 6.33 4.23
C MET A 1 5.56 5.38 3.49
N TYR A 2 5.38 4.16 4.00
CA TYR A 2 4.42 3.20 3.46
C TYR A 2 3.38 2.87 4.53
N VAL A 3 2.11 2.73 4.13
CA VAL A 3 0.99 2.42 5.01
C VAL A 3 0.23 1.23 4.45
N ALA A 4 0.03 0.21 5.29
CA ALA A 4 -0.88 -0.89 5.02
C ALA A 4 -2.29 -0.45 5.44
N ASP A 5 -3.11 -0.08 4.45
CA ASP A 5 -4.47 0.38 4.66
C ASP A 5 -5.40 -0.84 4.68
N TYR A 6 -5.43 -1.49 5.85
CA TYR A 6 -6.04 -2.80 6.09
C TYR A 6 -7.45 -2.93 5.51
N SER A 7 -8.36 -2.05 5.93
CA SER A 7 -9.78 -2.13 5.54
C SER A 7 -10.02 -1.82 4.07
N ASN A 8 -9.11 -1.07 3.43
CA ASN A 8 -9.18 -0.75 2.01
C ASN A 8 -8.36 -1.70 1.14
N ASN A 9 -7.77 -2.76 1.72
CA ASN A 9 -7.04 -3.81 0.99
C ASN A 9 -5.95 -3.24 0.05
N ARG A 10 -5.17 -2.27 0.53
CA ARG A 10 -4.15 -1.59 -0.29
C ARG A 10 -2.93 -1.14 0.49
N VAL A 11 -1.85 -0.87 -0.23
CA VAL A 11 -0.63 -0.23 0.30
C VAL A 11 -0.48 1.14 -0.34
N ILE A 12 -0.28 2.16 0.49
CA ILE A 12 -0.10 3.55 0.06
C ILE A 12 1.33 4.00 0.33
N ARG A 13 1.96 4.63 -0.66
CA ARG A 13 3.26 5.31 -0.52
C ARG A 13 3.06 6.82 -0.44
N PHE A 14 3.70 7.43 0.55
CA PHE A 14 3.84 8.87 0.70
C PHE A 14 5.28 9.31 0.44
N ASN A 15 5.42 10.48 -0.17
CA ASN A 15 6.72 11.09 -0.41
C ASN A 15 7.41 11.50 0.91
N PRO A 16 8.75 11.62 0.93
CA PRO A 16 9.45 12.21 2.06
C PRO A 16 8.93 13.62 2.36
N GLY A 17 8.71 13.95 3.63
CA GLY A 17 8.17 15.25 4.04
C GLY A 17 6.65 15.41 3.89
N SER A 18 5.93 14.37 3.45
CA SER A 18 4.46 14.39 3.41
C SER A 18 3.87 14.60 4.82
N GLY A 19 3.15 15.71 5.00
CA GLY A 19 2.34 15.99 6.18
C GLY A 19 0.88 15.53 6.04
N ILE A 20 0.03 15.92 7.00
CA ILE A 20 -1.37 15.50 7.14
C ILE A 20 -2.28 15.73 5.91
N SER A 21 -1.98 16.72 5.06
CA SER A 21 -2.77 17.03 3.85
C SER A 21 -2.21 16.39 2.57
N SER A 22 -1.22 15.50 2.68
CA SER A 22 -0.57 14.90 1.52
C SER A 22 -1.41 13.79 0.90
N THR A 23 -1.53 13.80 -0.42
CA THR A 23 -2.12 12.66 -1.14
C THR A 23 -1.07 11.57 -1.35
N GLY A 24 -1.36 10.36 -0.89
CA GLY A 24 -0.52 9.18 -1.11
C GLY A 24 -0.86 8.47 -2.42
N LYS A 25 0.09 7.70 -2.96
CA LYS A 25 -0.10 6.88 -4.16
C LYS A 25 -0.33 5.43 -3.76
N VAL A 26 -1.37 4.79 -4.29
CA VAL A 26 -1.56 3.34 -4.17
C VAL A 26 -0.47 2.63 -4.99
N VAL A 27 0.28 1.75 -4.34
CA VAL A 27 1.40 1.01 -4.95
C VAL A 27 1.17 -0.50 -5.00
N ALA A 28 0.21 -1.02 -4.24
CA ALA A 28 -0.26 -2.41 -4.31
C ALA A 28 -1.71 -2.49 -3.79
N GLY A 29 -2.47 -3.47 -4.28
CA GLY A 29 -3.90 -3.60 -4.00
C GLY A 29 -4.77 -2.60 -4.77
N PHE A 30 -6.07 -2.89 -4.88
CA PHE A 30 -7.06 -2.03 -5.53
C PHE A 30 -8.30 -1.90 -4.66
N THR A 31 -9.00 -0.77 -4.77
CA THR A 31 -10.20 -0.43 -3.98
C THR A 31 -11.50 -1.03 -4.52
N THR A 32 -11.51 -1.49 -5.77
CA THR A 32 -12.72 -2.04 -6.42
C THR A 32 -12.63 -3.56 -6.48
N GLY A 33 -13.19 -4.20 -5.45
CA GLY A 33 -13.35 -5.65 -5.35
C GLY A 33 -12.27 -6.30 -4.49
N GLY A 34 -12.69 -6.87 -3.34
CA GLY A 34 -11.91 -7.91 -2.68
C GLY A 34 -11.94 -9.19 -3.52
N GLY A 35 -10.87 -9.98 -3.48
CA GLY A 35 -10.77 -11.22 -4.27
C GLY A 35 -9.35 -11.78 -4.35
N SER A 36 -9.20 -12.86 -5.14
CA SER A 36 -7.97 -13.64 -5.32
C SER A 36 -7.22 -13.35 -6.63
N GLY A 37 -7.48 -12.21 -7.26
CA GLY A 37 -6.77 -11.76 -8.45
C GLY A 37 -5.32 -11.39 -8.13
N TYR A 38 -4.41 -11.56 -9.10
CA TYR A 38 -2.96 -11.40 -8.93
C TYR A 38 -2.51 -10.07 -8.31
N SER A 39 -3.30 -9.00 -8.46
CA SER A 39 -2.99 -7.66 -7.93
C SER A 39 -3.83 -7.26 -6.72
N GLN A 40 -4.63 -8.17 -6.15
CA GLN A 40 -5.51 -7.92 -5.00
C GLN A 40 -4.81 -8.28 -3.70
N LEU A 41 -5.05 -7.47 -2.66
CA LEU A 41 -4.63 -7.76 -1.28
C LEU A 41 -5.88 -8.08 -0.45
N SER A 42 -5.67 -8.73 0.69
CA SER A 42 -6.72 -8.98 1.68
C SER A 42 -6.16 -8.70 3.07
N GLY A 43 -6.61 -7.61 3.67
CA GLY A 43 -6.20 -7.18 5.01
C GLY A 43 -4.68 -7.12 5.23
N PRO A 44 -3.91 -6.34 4.44
CA PRO A 44 -2.48 -6.22 4.66
C PRO A 44 -2.20 -5.62 6.04
N THR A 45 -1.26 -6.21 6.79
CA THR A 45 -0.90 -5.77 8.15
C THR A 45 0.59 -5.44 8.32
N GLY A 46 1.45 -5.96 7.44
CA GLY A 46 2.90 -5.79 7.52
C GLY A 46 3.49 -5.31 6.20
N ILE A 47 4.55 -4.51 6.30
CA ILE A 47 5.34 -4.05 5.15
C ILE A 47 6.82 -4.23 5.51
N TYR A 48 7.54 -4.94 4.63
CA TYR A 48 8.99 -5.05 4.69
C TYR A 48 9.57 -4.46 3.41
N LEU A 49 10.61 -3.65 3.55
CA LEU A 49 11.38 -3.14 2.42
C LEU A 49 12.66 -3.95 2.31
N ASP A 50 12.76 -4.72 1.23
CA ASP A 50 14.05 -5.31 0.85
C ASP A 50 14.88 -4.25 0.13
N LEU A 51 16.14 -4.12 0.56
CA LEU A 51 17.12 -3.22 -0.05
C LEU A 51 17.92 -3.89 -1.16
N ASN A 52 17.68 -5.18 -1.43
CA ASN A 52 18.33 -5.90 -2.51
C ASN A 52 17.99 -5.28 -3.86
N ARG A 53 18.98 -4.59 -4.41
CA ARG A 53 19.01 -4.10 -5.79
C ARG A 53 19.88 -5.06 -6.60
N THR A 54 19.35 -6.25 -6.89
CA THR A 54 19.95 -7.15 -7.89
C THR A 54 19.17 -7.06 -9.18
#